data_AF-A0A832VZS4-F1
#
_entry.id   AF-A0A832VZS4-F1
#
_cell.length_a   1.000
_cell.length_b   1.000
_cell.length_c   1.000
_cell.angle_alpha   90.00
_cell.angle_beta   90.00
_cell.angle_gamma   90.00
#
_symmetry.space_group_name_H-M   'P 1'
#
loop_
_entity.id
_entity.type
_entity.pdbx_description
1 polymer ?
#
loop_
_entity_poly.entity_id
_entity_poly.type
_entity_poly.pdbx_seq_one_letter_code
_entity_poly.pdbx_strand_id
1 'polypeptide(L)' 'MFTDPAILERDINVTLEKICMLCGAGRSYIFLLRENGTVFDNTHEWCAEGVEPQKNNLQNVSCDECPWWMEKLSN' A
#
# COMPACT_ATOMS: atom_id res chain seq x y z
N MET A 1 18.17 9.85 16.19
CA MET A 1 18.66 9.70 14.80
C MET A 1 17.43 9.67 13.92
N PHE A 2 17.09 10.80 13.30
CA PHE A 2 15.99 10.85 12.34
C PHE A 2 16.52 10.27 11.03
N THR A 3 15.88 9.22 10.52
CA THR A 3 16.20 8.65 9.20
C THR A 3 15.93 9.71 8.13
N ASP A 4 16.86 9.89 7.20
CA ASP A 4 16.65 10.73 6.02
C ASP A 4 15.40 10.23 5.27
N PRO A 5 14.42 11.11 4.97
CA PRO A 5 13.22 10.73 4.23
C PRO A 5 13.53 9.95 2.94
N ALA A 6 14.61 10.30 2.22
CA ALA A 6 14.98 9.60 0.99
C ALA A 6 15.40 8.13 1.25
N ILE A 7 16.03 7.86 2.39
CA ILE A 7 16.39 6.49 2.79
C ILE A 7 15.13 5.69 3.13
N LEU A 8 14.18 6.30 3.82
CA LEU A 8 12.91 5.65 4.17
C LEU A 8 12.11 5.26 2.92
N GLU A 9 11.94 6.19 1.98
CA GLU A 9 11.22 5.93 0.71
C GLU A 9 11.85 4.78 -0.08
N ARG A 10 13.19 4.76 -0.15
CA ARG A 10 13.92 3.66 -0.80
C ARG A 10 13.64 2.34 -0.09
N ASP A 11 13.74 2.30 1.24
CA ASP A 11 13.62 1.07 2.00
C ASP A 11 12.17 0.53 1.97
N ILE A 12 11.16 1.41 1.89
CA ILE A 12 9.77 1.03 1.64
C ILE A 12 9.65 0.33 0.28
N ASN A 13 10.14 0.93 -0.80
CA ASN A 13 10.06 0.36 -2.14
C ASN A 13 10.76 -1.00 -2.24
N VAL A 14 11.96 -1.12 -1.65
CA VAL A 14 12.69 -2.40 -1.60
C VAL A 14 11.93 -3.46 -0.79
N THR A 15 11.24 -3.06 0.28
CA THR A 15 10.46 -4.00 1.09
C THR A 15 9.24 -4.50 0.33
N LEU A 16 8.50 -3.61 -0.35
CA LEU A 16 7.35 -3.96 -1.16
C LEU A 16 7.71 -4.94 -2.30
N GLU A 17 8.83 -4.70 -2.98
CA GLU A 17 9.39 -5.62 -3.98
C GLU A 17 9.67 -7.00 -3.38
N LYS A 18 10.38 -7.06 -2.25
CA LYS A 18 10.74 -8.32 -1.60
C LYS A 18 9.51 -9.12 -1.15
N ILE A 19 8.47 -8.45 -0.64
CA ILE A 19 7.20 -9.09 -0.28
C ILE A 19 6.55 -9.71 -1.52
N CYS A 20 6.50 -8.97 -2.63
CA CYS A 20 5.99 -9.49 -3.89
C CYS A 20 6.74 -10.74 -4.35
N MET A 21 8.08 -10.69 -4.36
CA MET A 21 8.91 -11.83 -4.74
C MET A 21 8.69 -13.04 -3.83
N LEU A 22 8.60 -12.82 -2.51
CA LEU A 22 8.38 -13.87 -1.52
C LEU A 22 7.02 -14.54 -1.69
N CYS A 23 5.97 -13.76 -1.95
CA CYS A 23 4.60 -14.25 -2.09
C CYS A 23 4.24 -14.71 -3.51
N GLY A 24 5.11 -14.50 -4.50
CA GLY A 24 4.79 -14.72 -5.92
C GLY A 24 3.69 -13.79 -6.44
N ALA A 25 3.55 -12.60 -5.86
CA ALA A 25 2.54 -11.61 -6.22
C ALA A 25 3.09 -10.59 -7.22
N GLY A 26 2.26 -10.16 -8.19
CA GLY A 26 2.65 -9.15 -9.18
C GLY A 26 2.63 -7.70 -8.67
N ARG A 27 2.07 -7.46 -7.48
CA ARG A 27 1.87 -6.11 -6.93
C ARG A 27 1.70 -6.12 -5.43
N SER A 28 2.20 -5.08 -4.75
CA SER A 28 2.07 -4.86 -3.31
C SER A 28 1.85 -3.38 -3.01
N TYR A 29 1.25 -3.10 -1.84
CA TYR A 29 0.73 -1.79 -1.49
C TYR A 29 1.03 -1.42 -0.03
N ILE A 30 1.12 -0.12 0.24
CA ILE A 30 0.86 0.46 1.55
C ILE A 30 -0.35 1.39 1.43
N PHE A 31 -1.42 1.05 2.15
CA PHE A 31 -2.59 1.90 2.30
C PHE A 31 -2.53 2.71 3.60
N LEU A 32 -2.81 4.01 3.50
CA LEU A 32 -2.96 4.89 4.65
C LEU A 32 -4.44 5.18 4.88
N LEU A 33 -4.94 4.83 6.06
CA LEU A 33 -6.29 5.19 6.51
C LEU A 33 -6.33 6.66 6.95
N ARG A 34 -7.32 7.41 6.49
CA ARG A 34 -7.60 8.81 6.86
C ARG A 34 -9.02 8.95 7.44
N GLU A 35 -9.35 10.15 7.91
CA GLU A 35 -10.71 10.51 8.36
C GLU A 35 -11.28 9.55 9.42
N ASN A 36 -10.46 9.19 10.42
CA ASN A 36 -10.81 8.20 11.45
C ASN A 36 -11.14 6.79 10.89
N GLY A 37 -10.54 6.43 9.75
CA GLY A 37 -10.63 5.09 9.16
C GLY A 37 -11.83 4.89 8.25
N THR A 38 -12.43 5.96 7.71
CA THR A 38 -13.54 5.87 6.75
C THR A 38 -13.08 5.79 5.30
N VAL A 39 -11.87 6.29 5.00
CA VAL A 39 -11.28 6.25 3.67
C VAL A 39 -9.81 5.84 3.73
N PHE A 40 -9.27 5.34 2.62
CA PHE A 40 -7.87 5.01 2.49
C PHE A 40 -7.26 5.42 1.13
N ASP A 41 -5.95 5.62 1.13
CA ASP A 41 -5.16 5.94 -0.08
C ASP A 41 -4.01 4.98 -0.26
N ASN A 42 -3.75 4.60 -1.51
CA ASN A 42 -2.56 3.88 -1.89
C ASN A 42 -1.34 4.81 -1.87
N THR A 43 -0.60 4.83 -0.77
CA THR A 43 0.53 5.75 -0.60
C THR A 43 1.81 5.23 -1.24
N HIS A 44 1.97 3.91 -1.32
CA HIS A 44 3.14 3.26 -1.90
C HIS A 44 2.70 2.01 -2.64
N GLU A 45 3.27 1.80 -3.81
CA GLU A 45 2.98 0.65 -4.66
C GLU A 45 4.27 0.19 -5.32
N TRP A 46 4.46 -1.12 -5.35
CA TRP A 46 5.42 -1.75 -6.26
C TRP A 46 4.67 -2.68 -7.21
N CYS A 47 5.04 -2.66 -8.48
CA CYS A 47 4.48 -3.52 -9.53
C CYS A 47 5.61 -4.27 -10.24
N ALA A 48 5.39 -5.55 -10.53
CA ALA A 48 6.24 -6.32 -11.43
C ALA A 48 6.12 -5.81 -12.87
N GLU A 49 7.10 -6.16 -13.71
CA GLU A 49 7.07 -5.84 -15.13
C GLU A 49 5.78 -6.38 -15.78
N GLY A 50 5.11 -5.53 -16.57
CA GLY A 50 3.87 -5.86 -17.26
C GLY A 50 2.60 -5.83 -16.38
N VAL A 51 2.71 -5.51 -15.09
CA VAL A 51 1.56 -5.32 -14.19
C VAL A 51 1.12 -3.86 -14.17
N GLU A 52 -0.16 -3.60 -14.46
CA GLU A 52 -0.69 -2.24 -14.50
C GLU A 52 -0.72 -1.59 -13.09
N PRO A 53 -0.08 -0.42 -12.91
CA PRO A 53 -0.12 0.33 -11.65
C PRO A 53 -1.53 0.78 -11.28
N GLN A 54 -1.83 0.81 -9.99
CA GLN A 54 -3.11 1.24 -9.44
C GLN A 54 -2.96 2.34 -8.40
N LYS A 55 -1.75 2.81 -8.10
CA LYS A 55 -1.50 3.89 -7.14
C LYS A 55 -2.41 5.08 -7.37
N ASN A 56 -2.43 5.62 -8.58
CA ASN A 56 -3.22 6.82 -8.87
C ASN A 56 -4.74 6.56 -8.90
N ASN A 57 -5.17 5.32 -9.12
CA ASN A 57 -6.60 4.95 -9.20
C ASN A 57 -7.20 4.67 -7.81
N LEU A 58 -6.38 4.14 -6.89
CA LEU A 58 -6.81 3.74 -5.55
C LEU A 58 -6.48 4.84 -4.53
N GLN A 59 -6.99 6.03 -4.79
CA GLN A 59 -6.92 7.19 -3.90
C GLN A 59 -8.32 7.52 -3.39
N ASN A 60 -8.41 7.94 -2.13
CA ASN A 60 -9.67 8.35 -1.49
C ASN A 60 -10.79 7.30 -1.61
N VAL A 61 -10.43 6.03 -1.46
CA VAL A 61 -11.36 4.90 -1.58
C VAL A 61 -12.13 4.76 -0.28
N SER A 62 -13.45 4.56 -0.35
CA SER A 62 -14.25 4.33 0.85
C SER A 62 -13.94 2.97 1.45
N CYS A 63 -13.79 2.91 2.77
CA CYS A 63 -13.64 1.66 3.51
C CYS A 63 -14.84 0.70 3.31
N ASP A 64 -16.01 1.25 2.98
CA ASP A 64 -17.21 0.47 2.66
C ASP A 64 -17.09 -0.33 1.35
N GLU A 65 -16.13 0.01 0.48
CA GLU A 65 -15.84 -0.75 -0.73
C GLU A 65 -15.06 -2.05 -0.42
N CYS A 66 -14.42 -2.13 0.75
CA CYS A 66 -13.63 -3.28 1.20
C CYS A 66 -14.04 -3.73 2.62
N PRO A 67 -15.31 -4.08 2.86
CA PRO A 67 -15.83 -4.32 4.21
C PRO A 67 -15.11 -5.49 4.92
N TRP A 68 -14.69 -6.50 4.16
CA TRP A 68 -13.94 -7.64 4.69
C TRP A 68 -12.54 -7.24 5.20
N TRP A 69 -11.83 -6.31 4.54
CA TRP A 69 -10.55 -5.80 5.05
C TRP A 69 -10.75 -5.10 6.38
N MET A 70 -11.78 -4.25 6.45
CA MET A 70 -12.06 -3.45 7.64
C MET A 70 -12.43 -4.33 8.84
N GLU A 71 -13.19 -5.40 8.62
CA GLU A 71 -13.48 -6.40 9.65
C GLU A 71 -12.20 -7.04 10.22
N LYS A 72 -11.16 -7.26 9.40
CA LYS A 72 -9.90 -7.87 9.84
C LYS A 72 -8.91 -6.87 10.45
N LEU A 73 -9.05 -5.59 10.13
CA LEU A 73 -8.17 -4.52 10.62
C LEU A 73 -8.73 -3.80 11.85
N SER A 74 -10.03 -3.96 12.14
CA SER A 74 -10.62 -3.52 13.41
C SER A 74 -10.14 -4.43 14.55
N ASN A 75 -9.41 -3.84 15.51
CA ASN A 75 -9.01 -4.51 16.76
C ASN A 75 -10.19 -4.65 17.72
#